data_AF-A0A921L9N1-F1
#
_entry.id   AF-A0A921L9N1-F1
#
_cell.length_a   1.000
_cell.length_b   1.000
_cell.length_c   1.000
_cell.angle_alpha   90.00
_cell.angle_beta   90.00
_cell.angle_gamma   90.00
#
_symmetry.space_group_name_H-M   'P 1'
#
loop_
_entity.id
_entity.type
_entity.pdbx_description
1 polymer ?
#
loop_
_entity_poly.entity_id
_entity_poly.type
_entity_poly.pdbx_seq_one_letter_code
_entity_poly.pdbx_strand_id
1 'polypeptide(L)'
;LKVTDIKYFEAIDGEKFQAYTTVITSWLKEINKQKINSFVDIQTDVMPLVENKDQQHLFFDMLNQIFSDILSIRYNLEKSTLTSVDILSNKSIKRVIQMSDDLFTAQQMWKSNVSFQAILEDLSLKFVD
;
A
#
# COMPACT_ATOMS: atom_id res chain seq x y z
N LEU A 1 9.58 -11.42 -11.64
CA LEU A 1 8.13 -11.20 -11.45
C LEU A 1 7.66 -10.26 -12.56
N LYS A 2 6.71 -10.70 -13.40
CA LYS A 2 6.18 -9.87 -14.51
C LYS A 2 5.04 -9.00 -13.98
N VAL A 3 5.05 -7.72 -14.36
CA VAL A 3 4.09 -6.66 -13.99
C VAL A 3 2.77 -6.79 -14.78
N THR A 4 2.15 -7.97 -14.83
CA THR A 4 1.03 -8.21 -15.77
C THR A 4 -0.19 -8.93 -15.20
N ASP A 5 -0.33 -9.04 -13.87
CA ASP A 5 -1.51 -9.70 -13.27
C ASP A 5 -2.47 -8.74 -12.56
N ILE A 6 -2.47 -7.45 -12.90
CA ILE A 6 -3.40 -6.50 -12.28
C ILE A 6 -4.48 -6.11 -13.30
N LYS A 7 -5.41 -7.05 -13.52
CA LYS A 7 -6.61 -6.88 -14.37
C LYS A 7 -7.47 -5.66 -14.01
N TYR A 8 -7.28 -5.07 -12.83
CA TYR A 8 -8.11 -3.98 -12.31
C TYR A 8 -7.58 -2.57 -12.61
N PHE A 9 -6.34 -2.42 -13.10
CA PHE A 9 -5.84 -1.09 -13.50
C PHE A 9 -6.50 -0.57 -14.78
N GLU A 10 -6.93 -1.45 -15.67
CA GLU A 10 -7.53 -1.07 -16.96
C GLU A 10 -8.94 -0.46 -16.83
N ALA A 11 -9.57 -0.55 -15.65
CA ALA A 11 -10.98 -0.17 -15.44
C ALA A 11 -11.18 1.10 -14.58
N ILE A 12 -10.12 1.80 -14.22
CA ILE A 12 -10.17 2.93 -13.29
C ILE A 12 -10.04 4.26 -14.01
N ASP A 13 -10.92 5.21 -13.67
CA ASP A 13 -10.78 6.59 -14.08
C ASP A 13 -9.54 7.24 -13.44
N GLY A 14 -8.93 8.19 -14.17
CA GLY A 14 -7.68 8.83 -13.72
C GLY A 14 -7.81 9.58 -12.38
N GLU A 15 -9.01 10.08 -12.05
CA GLU A 15 -9.26 10.81 -10.80
C GLU A 15 -9.22 9.88 -9.58
N LYS A 16 -9.88 8.71 -9.64
CA LYS A 16 -9.83 7.70 -8.59
C LYS A 16 -8.44 7.13 -8.42
N PHE A 17 -7.74 6.84 -9.51
CA PHE A 17 -6.35 6.40 -9.46
C PHE A 17 -5.48 7.41 -8.70
N GLN A 18 -5.63 8.70 -9.01
CA GLN A 18 -4.90 9.75 -8.32
C GLN A 18 -5.27 9.84 -6.84
N ALA A 19 -6.56 9.72 -6.50
CA ALA A 19 -7.03 9.71 -5.12
C ALA A 19 -6.41 8.57 -4.30
N TYR A 20 -6.42 7.33 -4.84
CA TYR A 20 -5.80 6.18 -4.19
C TYR A 20 -4.30 6.37 -3.98
N THR A 21 -3.60 6.79 -5.03
CA THR A 21 -2.15 7.02 -4.98
C THR A 21 -1.80 8.07 -3.91
N THR A 22 -2.59 9.14 -3.83
CA THR A 22 -2.42 10.21 -2.84
C THR A 22 -2.63 9.72 -1.42
N VAL A 23 -3.72 8.99 -1.15
CA VAL A 23 -4.04 8.49 0.20
C VAL A 23 -3.00 7.45 0.65
N ILE A 24 -2.66 6.48 -0.22
CA ILE A 24 -1.64 5.47 0.09
C ILE A 24 -0.29 6.13 0.37
N THR A 25 0.14 7.06 -0.49
CA THR A 25 1.42 7.75 -0.33
C THR A 25 1.45 8.58 0.95
N SER A 26 0.36 9.26 1.29
CA SER A 26 0.26 10.07 2.51
C SER A 26 0.34 9.19 3.75
N TRP A 27 -0.42 8.10 3.79
CA TRP A 27 -0.38 7.12 4.88
C TRP A 27 1.02 6.52 5.07
N LEU A 28 1.67 6.07 3.99
CA LEU A 28 3.04 5.54 4.05
C LEU A 28 4.08 6.59 4.49
N LYS A 29 3.89 7.87 4.15
CA LYS A 29 4.76 8.95 4.66
C LYS A 29 4.63 9.12 6.16
N GLU A 30 3.42 9.05 6.71
CA GLU A 30 3.21 9.15 8.16
C GLU A 30 3.81 7.95 8.90
N ILE A 31 3.67 6.74 8.34
CA ILE A 31 4.38 5.54 8.81
C ILE A 31 5.90 5.75 8.79
N ASN A 32 6.45 6.29 7.71
CA ASN A 32 7.88 6.55 7.56
C ASN A 32 8.41 7.60 8.57
N LYS A 33 7.52 8.46 9.08
CA LYS A 33 7.80 9.42 10.17
C LYS A 33 7.57 8.82 11.58
N GLN A 34 7.30 7.52 11.67
CA GLN A 34 6.99 6.81 12.93
C GLN A 34 5.79 7.39 13.69
N LYS A 35 4.79 7.90 12.97
CA LYS A 35 3.57 8.42 13.58
C LYS A 35 2.66 7.28 14.02
N ILE A 36 2.67 6.97 15.32
CA ILE A 36 1.92 5.85 15.93
C ILE A 36 0.42 5.92 15.65
N ASN A 37 -0.18 7.11 15.60
CA ASN A 37 -1.60 7.28 15.33
C ASN A 37 -1.97 7.26 13.83
N SER A 38 -1.07 6.84 12.94
CA SER A 38 -1.36 6.70 11.49
C SER A 38 -2.45 5.66 11.17
N PHE A 39 -2.79 4.76 12.11
CA PHE A 39 -3.96 3.88 11.96
C PHE A 39 -5.28 4.65 11.88
N VAL A 40 -5.36 5.85 12.47
CA VAL A 40 -6.55 6.70 12.38
C VAL A 40 -6.79 7.17 10.94
N ASP A 41 -5.70 7.39 10.18
CA ASP A 41 -5.75 7.82 8.79
C ASP A 41 -6.45 6.77 7.89
N ILE A 42 -6.47 5.49 8.31
CA ILE A 42 -7.26 4.44 7.63
C ILE A 42 -8.75 4.78 7.69
N GLN A 43 -9.26 5.11 8.87
CA GLN A 43 -10.67 5.40 9.05
C GLN A 43 -11.05 6.74 8.40
N THR A 44 -10.18 7.76 8.48
CA THR A 44 -10.51 9.11 8.02
C THR A 44 -10.30 9.32 6.52
N ASP A 45 -9.31 8.64 5.92
CA ASP A 45 -8.87 8.96 4.56
C ASP A 45 -9.04 7.76 3.60
N VAL A 46 -8.78 6.52 4.08
CA VAL A 46 -8.88 5.33 3.24
C VAL A 46 -10.32 4.84 3.13
N MET A 47 -11.01 4.64 4.25
CA MET A 47 -12.35 4.05 4.27
C MET A 47 -13.40 4.85 3.49
N PRO A 48 -13.39 6.20 3.45
CA PRO A 48 -14.33 6.95 2.61
C PRO A 48 -14.11 6.76 1.11
N LEU A 49 -12.92 6.33 0.69
CA LEU A 49 -12.57 6.11 -0.72
C LEU A 49 -12.83 4.66 -1.17
N VAL A 50 -12.83 3.71 -0.23
CA VAL A 50 -12.93 2.26 -0.49
C VAL A 50 -14.24 1.70 0.06
N GLU A 51 -15.26 1.62 -0.80
CA GLU A 51 -16.63 1.25 -0.43
C GLU A 51 -16.95 -0.23 -0.64
N ASN A 52 -16.30 -0.89 -1.60
CA ASN A 52 -16.64 -2.25 -2.02
C ASN A 52 -15.41 -3.17 -2.17
N LYS A 53 -15.65 -4.47 -2.32
CA LYS A 53 -14.57 -5.47 -2.40
C LYS A 53 -13.65 -5.30 -3.62
N ASP A 54 -14.16 -4.81 -4.74
CA ASP A 54 -13.33 -4.59 -5.93
C ASP A 54 -12.35 -3.43 -5.69
N GLN A 55 -12.82 -2.36 -5.04
CA GLN A 55 -11.98 -1.25 -4.62
C GLN A 55 -10.96 -1.66 -3.54
N GLN A 56 -11.34 -2.53 -2.62
CA GLN A 56 -10.40 -3.09 -1.62
C GLN A 56 -9.32 -3.92 -2.30
N HIS A 57 -9.68 -4.73 -3.30
CA HIS A 57 -8.73 -5.52 -4.08
C HIS A 57 -7.72 -4.62 -4.80
N LEU A 58 -8.23 -3.62 -5.51
CA LEU A 58 -7.41 -2.61 -6.17
C LEU A 58 -6.46 -1.93 -5.18
N PHE A 59 -6.95 -1.52 -4.00
CA PHE A 59 -6.12 -0.84 -3.02
C PHE A 59 -4.91 -1.71 -2.62
N PHE A 60 -5.13 -3.01 -2.39
CA PHE A 60 -4.04 -3.96 -2.16
C PHE A 60 -3.09 -4.08 -3.36
N ASP A 61 -3.61 -4.12 -4.58
CA ASP A 61 -2.77 -4.22 -5.78
C ASP A 61 -1.90 -2.97 -5.96
N MET A 62 -2.47 -1.77 -5.75
CA MET A 62 -1.73 -0.50 -5.77
C MET A 62 -0.67 -0.45 -4.67
N LEU A 63 -1.01 -0.90 -3.46
CA LEU A 63 -0.08 -0.93 -2.34
C LEU A 63 1.08 -1.90 -2.62
N ASN A 64 0.79 -3.12 -3.09
CA ASN A 64 1.81 -4.10 -3.49
C ASN A 64 2.74 -3.54 -4.58
N GLN A 65 2.19 -2.87 -5.59
CA GLN A 65 2.98 -2.29 -6.66
C GLN A 65 3.84 -1.12 -6.16
N ILE A 66 3.35 -0.27 -5.24
CA ILE A 66 4.15 0.77 -4.59
C ILE A 66 5.33 0.18 -3.81
N PHE A 67 5.11 -0.91 -3.06
CA PHE A 67 6.20 -1.61 -2.38
C PHE A 67 7.22 -2.20 -3.37
N SER A 68 6.74 -2.80 -4.46
CA SER A 68 7.61 -3.27 -5.53
C SER A 68 8.45 -2.15 -6.14
N ASP A 69 7.86 -0.98 -6.39
CA ASP A 69 8.55 0.18 -6.93
C ASP A 69 9.61 0.72 -5.96
N ILE A 70 9.29 0.82 -4.66
CA ILE A 70 10.25 1.23 -3.63
C ILE A 70 11.45 0.27 -3.62
N LEU A 71 11.20 -1.04 -3.67
CA LEU A 71 12.29 -2.03 -3.74
C LEU A 71 13.09 -1.89 -5.04
N SER A 72 12.43 -1.70 -6.18
CA SER A 72 13.11 -1.44 -7.45
C SER A 72 14.04 -0.23 -7.37
N ILE A 73 13.57 0.89 -6.80
CA ILE A 73 14.36 2.11 -6.61
C ILE A 73 15.60 1.82 -5.75
N ARG A 74 15.41 1.13 -4.62
CA ARG A 74 16.51 0.83 -3.68
C ARG A 74 17.53 -0.16 -4.23
N TYR A 75 17.11 -1.06 -5.11
CA TYR A 75 17.99 -1.98 -5.83
C TYR A 75 18.52 -1.40 -7.15
N ASN A 76 18.21 -0.14 -7.46
CA ASN A 76 18.58 0.53 -8.71
C ASN A 76 18.15 -0.26 -9.97
N LEU A 77 16.92 -0.78 -9.94
CA LEU A 77 16.29 -1.47 -11.06
C LEU A 77 15.48 -0.48 -11.90
N GLU A 78 15.49 -0.63 -13.22
CA GLU A 78 14.89 0.32 -14.18
C GLU A 78 13.35 0.45 -14.12
N LYS A 79 12.65 -0.33 -13.28
CA LYS A 79 11.18 -0.45 -13.33
C LYS A 79 10.51 0.06 -12.06
N SER A 80 10.06 1.30 -12.12
CA SER A 80 9.06 1.91 -11.24
C SER A 80 7.81 2.21 -12.08
N THR A 81 6.61 1.97 -11.52
CA THR A 81 5.33 2.05 -12.25
C THR A 81 4.41 3.12 -11.67
N LEU A 82 4.14 3.07 -10.36
CA LEU A 82 3.23 3.96 -9.63
C LEU A 82 3.95 5.05 -8.84
N THR A 83 5.18 4.79 -8.35
CA THR A 83 5.96 5.81 -7.63
C THR A 83 7.42 5.79 -8.05
N SER A 84 7.96 6.97 -8.35
CA SER A 84 9.38 7.18 -8.66
C SER A 84 10.21 7.62 -7.44
N VAL A 85 9.60 7.62 -6.25
CA VAL A 85 10.23 8.08 -5.00
C VAL A 85 10.19 6.98 -3.95
N ASP A 86 11.30 6.84 -3.22
CA ASP A 86 11.37 6.00 -2.03
C ASP A 86 10.62 6.67 -0.86
N ILE A 87 9.32 6.39 -0.77
CA ILE A 87 8.43 6.96 0.26
C ILE A 87 8.83 6.50 1.67
N LEU A 88 9.45 5.32 1.79
CA LEU A 88 9.81 4.68 3.05
C LEU A 88 11.29 4.89 3.41
N SER A 89 11.93 5.96 2.91
CA SER A 89 13.37 6.20 2.98
C SER A 89 14.03 6.06 4.37
N ASN A 90 13.27 6.19 5.47
CA ASN A 90 13.80 6.07 6.83
C ASN A 90 13.80 4.61 7.33
N LYS A 91 13.11 3.71 6.63
CA LYS A 91 13.11 2.27 6.89
C LYS A 91 14.25 1.60 6.12
N SER A 92 14.91 0.62 6.73
CA SER A 92 15.93 -0.18 6.03
C SER A 92 15.33 -1.02 4.90
N ILE A 93 16.13 -1.43 3.90
CA ILE A 93 15.68 -2.35 2.84
C ILE A 93 15.10 -3.65 3.44
N LYS A 94 15.78 -4.24 4.42
CA LYS A 94 15.32 -5.45 5.11
C LYS A 94 13.93 -5.25 5.72
N ARG A 95 13.68 -4.08 6.32
CA ARG A 95 12.37 -3.76 6.90
C ARG A 95 11.29 -3.63 5.83
N VAL A 96 11.58 -2.96 4.72
CA VAL A 96 10.62 -2.84 3.60
C VAL A 96 10.28 -4.21 3.00
N ILE A 97 11.24 -5.14 2.93
CA ILE A 97 10.96 -6.53 2.52
C ILE A 97 9.98 -7.20 3.50
N GLN A 98 10.23 -7.10 4.81
CA GLN A 98 9.33 -7.67 5.83
C GLN A 98 7.93 -7.04 5.76
N MET A 99 7.84 -5.72 5.55
CA MET A 99 6.57 -5.03 5.36
C MET A 99 5.82 -5.53 4.12
N SER A 100 6.54 -5.88 3.04
CA SER A 100 5.95 -6.49 1.85
C SER A 100 5.43 -7.90 2.12
N ASP A 101 6.11 -8.70 2.95
CA ASP A 101 5.64 -10.02 3.37
C ASP A 101 4.38 -9.89 4.26
N ASP A 102 4.39 -8.96 5.22
CA ASP A 102 3.26 -8.64 6.08
C ASP A 102 2.04 -8.21 5.24
N LEU A 103 2.26 -7.39 4.20
CA LEU A 103 1.22 -6.96 3.26
C LEU A 103 0.63 -8.14 2.47
N PHE A 104 1.48 -9.07 2.02
CA PHE A 104 1.01 -10.28 1.33
C PHE A 104 0.12 -11.13 2.26
N THR A 105 0.55 -11.34 3.51
CA THR A 105 -0.24 -12.05 4.52
C THR A 105 -1.57 -11.34 4.80
N ALA A 106 -1.55 -10.02 4.95
CA ALA A 106 -2.74 -9.18 5.12
C ALA A 106 -3.75 -9.37 3.97
N GLN A 107 -3.28 -9.39 2.71
CA GLN A 107 -4.15 -9.63 1.56
C GLN A 107 -4.78 -11.04 1.60
N GLN A 108 -4.08 -12.06 2.08
CA GLN A 108 -4.65 -13.41 2.27
C GLN A 108 -5.70 -13.45 3.39
N MET A 109 -5.48 -12.72 4.49
CA MET A 109 -6.47 -12.57 5.56
C MET A 109 -7.74 -11.90 5.04
N TRP A 110 -7.61 -10.83 4.25
CA TRP A 110 -8.74 -10.16 3.62
C TRP A 110 -9.52 -11.10 2.68
N LYS A 111 -8.81 -11.89 1.85
CA LYS A 111 -9.42 -12.94 1.00
C LYS A 111 -10.16 -13.98 1.82
N SER A 112 -9.74 -14.20 3.07
CA SER A 112 -10.39 -15.06 4.06
C SER A 112 -11.51 -14.37 4.84
N ASN A 113 -12.00 -13.20 4.37
CA ASN A 113 -13.07 -12.39 4.95
C ASN A 113 -12.75 -11.68 6.26
N VAL A 114 -11.48 -11.47 6.59
CA VAL A 114 -11.10 -10.53 7.65
C VAL A 114 -11.36 -9.10 7.17
N SER A 115 -11.81 -8.23 8.09
CA SER A 115 -12.16 -6.83 7.79
C SER A 115 -10.98 -6.07 7.18
N PHE A 116 -11.24 -5.41 6.04
CA PHE A 116 -10.27 -4.57 5.33
C PHE A 116 -9.72 -3.45 6.24
N GLN A 117 -10.61 -2.74 6.93
CA GLN A 117 -10.22 -1.67 7.87
C GLN A 117 -9.29 -2.21 8.96
N ALA A 118 -9.70 -3.30 9.63
CA ALA A 118 -8.93 -3.87 10.73
C ALA A 118 -7.54 -4.34 10.29
N ILE A 119 -7.43 -4.87 9.06
CA ILE A 119 -6.14 -5.26 8.48
C ILE A 119 -5.24 -4.04 8.28
N LEU A 120 -5.74 -2.96 7.69
CA LEU A 120 -4.91 -1.78 7.43
C LEU A 120 -4.53 -1.04 8.72
N GLU A 121 -5.42 -1.02 9.71
CA GLU A 121 -5.11 -0.49 11.04
C GLU A 121 -4.00 -1.31 11.72
N ASP A 122 -4.07 -2.64 11.68
CA ASP A 122 -3.03 -3.53 12.19
C ASP A 122 -1.69 -3.36 11.46
N LEU A 123 -1.71 -3.25 10.12
CA LEU A 123 -0.51 -2.93 9.33
C LEU A 123 0.10 -1.59 9.73
N SER A 124 -0.72 -0.57 9.98
CA SER A 124 -0.25 0.76 10.42
C SER A 124 0.55 0.64 11.71
N LEU A 125 0.04 -0.10 12.69
CA LEU A 125 0.72 -0.34 13.96
C LEU A 125 2.02 -1.12 13.78
N LYS A 126 2.00 -2.16 12.93
CA LYS A 126 3.19 -2.96 12.64
C LYS A 126 4.28 -2.13 11.96
N PHE A 127 3.93 -1.29 10.99
CA PHE A 127 4.89 -0.61 10.12
C PHE A 127 5.56 0.64 10.73
N VAL A 128 4.96 1.20 11.79
CA VAL A 128 5.50 2.39 12.46
C VAL A 128 6.82 2.11 13.18
N ASP A 129 7.12 0.85 13.52
CA ASP A 129 8.29 0.40 14.29
C ASP A 129 9.68 0.91 13.85
#